data_AF-A0A7C6F6W6-F1
#
_entry.id   AF-A0A7C6F6W6-F1
#
_cell.length_a   1.000
_cell.length_b   1.000
_cell.length_c   1.000
_cell.angle_alpha   90.00
_cell.angle_beta   90.00
_cell.angle_gamma   90.00
#
_symmetry.space_group_name_H-M   'P 1'
#
loop_
_entity.id
_entity.type
_entity.pdbx_description
1 polymer ?
#
loop_
_entity_poly.entity_id
_entity_poly.type
_entity_poly.pdbx_seq_one_letter_code
_entity_poly.pdbx_strand_id
1 'polypeptide(L)'
;MSWADTSRWIARWAWGPPFGSTCLLRAGGTRFRPPRRKPVPPAQQKILIVDDDADFRQSLAFFLESHGYTVRQAADGRQGLLLARLERPDLIIMDLMMSERTEGLFAIQELRRSADLPQTP
;
A
#
# COMPACT_ATOMS: atom_id res chain seq x y z
N MET A 1 35.58 -22.01 -8.60
CA MET A 1 35.52 -20.56 -8.35
C MET A 1 34.74 -19.90 -9.48
N SER A 2 33.51 -19.47 -9.21
CA SER A 2 32.90 -18.23 -9.74
C SER A 2 31.47 -18.20 -9.21
N TRP A 3 31.17 -17.15 -8.46
CA TRP A 3 29.88 -16.88 -7.86
C TRP A 3 28.95 -16.27 -8.91
N ALA A 4 27.85 -16.94 -9.24
CA ALA A 4 26.63 -16.30 -9.72
C ALA A 4 25.46 -17.28 -9.60
N ASP A 5 24.34 -16.77 -9.09
CA ASP A 5 22.97 -17.16 -9.41
C ASP A 5 22.12 -17.71 -8.24
N THR A 6 21.70 -16.78 -7.38
CA THR A 6 20.75 -16.97 -6.27
C THR A 6 19.34 -16.47 -6.64
N SER A 7 18.87 -16.72 -7.87
CA SER A 7 17.59 -16.18 -8.34
C SER A 7 16.65 -17.25 -8.91
N ARG A 8 16.38 -18.34 -8.16
CA ARG A 8 15.56 -19.46 -8.67
C ARG A 8 14.28 -19.81 -7.90
N TRP A 9 13.74 -18.92 -7.06
CA TRP A 9 12.48 -19.18 -6.34
C TRP A 9 11.34 -18.15 -6.47
N ILE A 10 11.46 -17.07 -7.27
CA ILE A 10 10.41 -16.02 -7.40
C ILE A 10 9.57 -16.11 -8.71
N ALA A 11 9.76 -17.10 -9.58
CA ALA A 11 9.11 -17.14 -10.92
C ALA A 11 8.15 -18.33 -11.17
N ARG A 12 7.34 -18.71 -10.19
CA ARG A 12 6.07 -19.43 -10.39
C ARG A 12 5.05 -18.49 -9.74
N TRP A 13 4.19 -17.75 -10.42
CA TRP A 13 3.08 -18.21 -11.24
C TRP A 13 2.71 -17.15 -12.30
N ALA A 14 2.88 -17.48 -13.58
CA ALA A 14 2.30 -16.77 -14.71
C ALA A 14 1.68 -17.82 -15.64
N TRP A 15 0.35 -17.87 -15.70
CA TRP A 15 -0.36 -18.72 -16.67
C TRP A 15 -0.38 -18.00 -18.02
N GLY A 16 0.33 -18.56 -19.00
CA GLY A 16 0.14 -18.33 -20.44
C GLY A 16 0.45 -19.65 -21.17
N PRO A 17 -0.40 -20.10 -22.12
CA PRO A 17 -0.22 -21.40 -22.76
C PRO A 17 0.91 -21.39 -23.79
N PRO A 18 1.55 -22.55 -24.06
CA PRO A 18 2.55 -22.71 -25.10
C PRO A 18 1.87 -23.01 -26.44
N PHE A 19 2.62 -22.80 -27.52
CA PHE A 19 2.29 -23.02 -28.95
C PHE A 19 1.77 -21.80 -29.71
N GLY A 20 2.60 -21.36 -30.66
CA GLY A 20 2.12 -21.10 -32.01
C GLY A 20 1.86 -19.65 -32.39
N SER A 21 2.96 -18.98 -32.76
CA SER A 21 3.07 -18.13 -33.95
C SER A 21 2.42 -16.74 -33.99
N THR A 22 3.29 -15.79 -34.36
CA THR A 22 3.01 -14.52 -35.02
C THR A 22 2.30 -13.48 -34.16
N CYS A 23 3.12 -12.75 -33.40
CA CYS A 23 2.77 -11.42 -32.89
C CYS A 23 2.65 -10.46 -34.08
N LEU A 24 1.47 -10.40 -34.68
CA LEU A 24 1.05 -9.29 -35.50
C LEU A 24 0.65 -8.17 -34.54
N LEU A 25 1.55 -7.19 -34.36
CA LEU A 25 1.30 -5.99 -33.57
C LEU A 25 0.07 -5.26 -34.13
N ARG A 26 -1.08 -5.48 -33.50
CA ARG A 26 -2.23 -4.58 -33.66
C ARG A 26 -2.01 -3.40 -32.70
N ALA A 27 -1.73 -2.24 -33.29
CA ALA A 27 -1.65 -0.96 -32.58
C ALA A 27 -2.95 -0.73 -31.78
N GLY A 28 -2.86 -0.75 -30.46
CA GLY A 28 -4.01 -0.53 -29.58
C GLY A 28 -3.75 -0.84 -28.11
N GLY A 29 -2.53 -0.65 -27.62
CA GLY A 29 -2.17 -0.87 -26.22
C GLY A 29 -2.17 0.43 -25.43
N THR A 30 -3.25 0.74 -24.72
CA THR A 30 -3.21 1.76 -23.68
C THR A 30 -2.33 1.21 -22.54
N ARG A 31 -1.14 1.78 -22.36
CA ARG A 31 -0.35 1.55 -21.14
C ARG A 31 -1.23 1.90 -19.95
N PHE A 32 -1.46 0.93 -19.04
CA PHE A 32 -2.04 1.23 -17.74
C PHE A 32 -1.14 2.25 -17.05
N ARG A 33 -1.58 3.51 -17.05
CA ARG A 33 -0.91 4.59 -16.33
C ARG A 33 -1.69 4.72 -15.03
N PRO A 34 -1.11 4.34 -13.86
CA PRO A 34 -1.81 4.56 -12.60
C PRO A 34 -2.19 6.04 -12.52
N PRO A 35 -3.36 6.38 -11.97
CA PRO A 35 -3.78 7.76 -11.84
C PRO A 35 -2.67 8.51 -11.11
N ARG A 36 -1.99 9.42 -11.80
CA ARG A 36 -1.02 10.31 -11.16
C ARG A 36 -1.83 11.21 -10.25
N ARG A 37 -1.78 10.97 -8.94
CA ARG A 37 -2.36 11.89 -7.97
C ARG A 37 -1.69 13.25 -8.15
N LYS A 38 -2.48 14.32 -8.18
CA LYS A 38 -1.95 15.68 -8.23
C LYS A 38 -1.13 15.92 -6.95
N PRO A 39 0.01 16.62 -7.00
CA PRO A 39 0.71 17.04 -5.79
C PRO A 39 -0.23 17.92 -4.97
N VAL A 40 -0.70 17.42 -3.83
CA VAL A 40 -1.47 18.19 -2.86
C VAL A 40 -0.46 18.82 -1.89
N PRO A 41 -0.57 20.09 -1.50
CA PRO A 41 0.29 20.66 -0.48
C PRO A 41 0.21 19.86 0.83
N PRO A 42 1.30 19.74 1.63
CA PRO A 42 1.31 18.95 2.86
C PRO A 42 0.17 19.29 3.82
N ALA A 43 -0.16 20.59 3.94
CA ALA A 43 -1.24 21.15 4.76
C ALA A 43 -2.65 20.59 4.47
N GLN A 44 -2.84 19.90 3.35
CA GLN A 44 -4.12 19.31 2.95
C GLN A 44 -4.12 17.78 2.90
N GLN A 45 -2.97 17.13 3.12
CA GLN A 45 -2.88 15.68 3.05
C GLN A 45 -3.13 15.05 4.41
N LYS A 46 -4.02 14.05 4.43
CA LYS A 46 -4.31 13.25 5.62
C LYS A 46 -3.53 11.94 5.59
N ILE A 47 -2.79 11.63 6.65
CA ILE A 47 -2.04 10.38 6.79
C ILE A 47 -2.62 9.59 7.96
N LEU A 48 -2.89 8.30 7.75
CA LEU A 48 -3.26 7.37 8.80
C LEU A 48 -2.07 6.47 9.12
N ILE A 49 -1.65 6.44 10.38
CA ILE A 49 -0.63 5.52 10.89
C ILE A 49 -1.33 4.43 11.69
N VAL A 50 -1.00 3.17 11.41
CA VAL A 50 -1.52 1.98 12.10
C VAL A 50 -0.32 1.16 12.56
N ASP A 51 -0.07 1.17 13.86
CA ASP A 51 1.10 0.55 14.48
C ASP A 51 0.74 0.22 15.95
N ASP A 52 1.12 -0.93 16.50
CA ASP A 52 0.81 -1.29 17.89
C ASP A 52 1.79 -0.68 18.89
N ASP A 53 2.99 -0.30 18.46
CA ASP A 53 3.98 0.41 19.27
C ASP A 53 3.58 1.90 19.42
N ALA A 54 3.19 2.27 20.65
CA ALA A 54 2.76 3.63 20.94
C ALA A 54 3.89 4.66 20.81
N ASP A 55 5.12 4.32 21.15
CA ASP A 55 6.26 5.24 21.13
C ASP A 55 6.68 5.53 19.68
N PHE A 56 6.72 4.49 18.85
CA PHE A 56 6.99 4.64 17.42
C PHE A 56 5.87 5.43 16.73
N ARG A 57 4.60 5.07 16.98
CA ARG A 57 3.44 5.73 16.39
C ARG A 57 3.38 7.22 16.74
N GLN A 58 3.64 7.58 17.99
CA GLN A 58 3.68 8.98 18.43
C GLN A 58 4.86 9.74 17.82
N SER A 59 6.05 9.13 17.79
CA SER A 59 7.24 9.75 17.20
C SER A 59 7.05 10.05 15.72
N LEU A 60 6.49 9.10 14.97
CA LEU A 60 6.20 9.26 13.55
C LEU A 60 5.09 10.29 13.31
N ALA A 61 4.04 10.29 14.13
CA ALA A 61 2.99 11.29 14.03
C ALA A 61 3.53 12.70 14.25
N PHE A 62 4.33 12.91 15.31
CA PHE A 62 4.95 14.20 15.59
C PHE A 62 5.84 14.65 14.42
N PHE A 63 6.65 13.74 13.88
CA PHE A 63 7.48 14.03 12.71
C PHE A 63 6.63 14.50 11.52
N LEU A 64 5.56 13.78 11.17
CA LEU A 64 4.71 14.13 10.03
C LEU A 64 3.90 15.42 10.27
N GLU A 65 3.36 15.61 11.47
CA GLU A 65 2.63 16.84 11.84
C GLU A 65 3.55 18.06 11.77
N SER A 66 4.82 17.94 12.19
CA SER A 66 5.80 19.03 12.06
C SER A 66 6.10 19.44 10.61
N HIS A 67 5.81 18.57 9.64
CA HIS A 67 5.90 18.85 8.20
C HIS A 67 4.57 19.34 7.60
N GLY A 68 3.57 19.59 8.43
CA GLY A 68 2.27 20.14 8.05
C GLY A 68 1.22 19.11 7.63
N TYR A 69 1.46 17.81 7.81
CA TYR A 69 0.45 16.79 7.51
C TYR A 69 -0.61 16.69 8.61
N THR A 70 -1.84 16.34 8.25
CA THR A 70 -2.87 15.97 9.24
C THR A 70 -2.75 14.48 9.52
N VAL A 71 -2.39 14.09 10.75
CA VAL A 71 -2.17 12.68 11.10
C VAL A 71 -3.34 12.12 11.90
N ARG A 72 -3.68 10.86 11.62
CA ARG A 72 -4.55 10.01 12.42
C ARG A 72 -3.76 8.78 12.83
N GLN A 73 -4.03 8.27 14.02
CA GLN A 73 -3.31 7.16 14.61
C GLN A 73 -4.30 6.05 14.98
N ALA A 74 -3.92 4.80 14.72
CA ALA A 74 -4.61 3.60 15.17
C ALA A 74 -3.60 2.64 15.83
N ALA A 75 -4.03 1.99 16.90
CA ALA A 75 -3.22 1.02 17.64
C ALA A 75 -3.34 -0.42 17.11
N ASP A 76 -4.34 -0.68 16.26
CA ASP A 76 -4.60 -2.00 15.70
C ASP A 76 -5.24 -1.91 14.31
N GLY A 77 -5.26 -3.04 13.59
CA GLY A 77 -5.81 -3.11 12.24
C GLY A 77 -7.32 -2.81 12.15
N ARG A 78 -8.10 -3.10 13.21
CA ARG A 78 -9.55 -2.85 13.23
C ARG A 78 -9.83 -1.35 13.34
N GLN A 79 -9.16 -0.67 14.25
CA GLN A 79 -9.20 0.77 14.40
C GLN A 79 -8.69 1.45 13.13
N GLY A 80 -7.62 0.92 12.52
CA GLY A 80 -7.09 1.38 11.24
C GLY A 80 -8.14 1.31 10.12
N LEU A 81 -8.84 0.18 9.99
CA LEU A 81 -9.89 0.02 8.98
C LEU A 81 -11.07 0.99 9.18
N LEU A 82 -11.49 1.20 10.44
CA LEU A 82 -12.54 2.15 10.78
C LEU A 82 -12.14 3.58 10.41
N LEU A 83 -10.95 4.02 10.83
CA LEU A 83 -10.45 5.36 10.53
C LEU A 83 -10.22 5.57 9.03
N ALA A 84 -9.73 4.56 8.31
CA ALA A 84 -9.57 4.65 6.87
C ALA A 84 -10.90 4.94 6.15
N ARG A 85 -11.99 4.30 6.59
CA ARG A 85 -13.34 4.51 6.04
C ARG A 85 -13.91 5.89 6.39
N LEU A 86 -13.73 6.34 7.62
CA LEU A 86 -14.28 7.60 8.11
C LEU A 86 -13.52 8.82 7.59
N GLU A 87 -12.20 8.79 7.65
CA GLU A 87 -11.35 9.96 7.40
C GLU A 87 -10.89 10.08 5.95
N ARG A 88 -10.96 8.97 5.19
CA ARG A 88 -10.48 8.83 3.81
C ARG A 88 -9.08 9.40 3.62
N PRO A 89 -8.06 8.82 4.28
CA PRO A 89 -6.70 9.33 4.24
C PRO A 89 -6.09 9.23 2.84
N ASP A 90 -5.18 10.15 2.53
CA ASP A 90 -4.40 10.18 1.29
C ASP A 90 -3.23 9.20 1.30
N LEU A 91 -2.76 8.79 2.49
CA LEU A 91 -1.70 7.80 2.71
C LEU A 91 -2.01 6.98 3.96
N ILE A 92 -1.75 5.66 3.92
CA ILE A 92 -1.84 4.79 5.09
C ILE A 92 -0.46 4.16 5.31
N ILE A 93 0.12 4.40 6.48
CA ILE A 93 1.33 3.73 6.96
C ILE A 93 0.87 2.63 7.92
N MET A 94 1.09 1.37 7.56
CA MET A 94 0.59 0.21 8.28
C MET A 94 1.77 -0.70 8.65
N ASP A 95 1.89 -1.03 9.93
CA ASP A 95 2.77 -2.11 10.36
C ASP A 95 2.21 -3.47 9.94
N LEU A 96 3.10 -4.31 9.42
CA LEU A 96 2.77 -5.67 8.99
C LEU A 96 2.94 -6.68 10.12
N MET A 97 3.72 -6.34 11.15
CA MET A 97 4.16 -7.24 12.21
C MET A 97 3.53 -6.92 13.57
N MET A 98 2.26 -6.51 13.56
CA MET A 98 1.48 -6.32 14.79
C MET A 98 1.27 -7.63 15.56
N SER A 99 0.99 -7.51 16.86
CA SER A 99 0.85 -8.60 17.83
C SER A 99 0.09 -9.84 17.33
N GLU A 100 -0.99 -9.67 16.56
CA GLU A 100 -1.64 -10.75 15.81
C GLU A 100 -1.11 -10.81 14.38
N ARG A 101 -0.48 -11.94 14.00
CA ARG A 101 0.13 -12.20 12.67
C ARG A 101 -0.81 -12.04 11.46
N THR A 102 -2.07 -11.76 11.70
CA THR A 102 -3.11 -11.58 10.69
C THR A 102 -3.59 -10.13 10.59
N GLU A 103 -3.38 -9.25 11.56
CA GLU A 103 -4.11 -7.98 11.56
C GLU A 103 -3.66 -6.98 10.49
N GLY A 104 -2.35 -6.78 10.31
CA GLY A 104 -1.83 -5.84 9.30
C GLY A 104 -2.12 -6.28 7.85
N LEU A 105 -1.85 -7.54 7.53
CA LEU A 105 -2.09 -8.09 6.18
C LEU A 105 -3.59 -8.19 5.85
N PHE A 106 -4.42 -8.59 6.80
CA PHE A 106 -5.87 -8.66 6.56
C PHE A 106 -6.47 -7.26 6.44
N ALA A 107 -6.00 -6.28 7.22
CA ALA A 107 -6.42 -4.88 7.05
C ALA A 107 -6.11 -4.37 5.64
N ILE A 108 -4.91 -4.66 5.09
CA ILE A 108 -4.56 -4.30 3.72
C ILE A 108 -5.48 -4.99 2.70
N GLN A 109 -5.78 -6.28 2.88
CA GLN A 109 -6.69 -7.01 2.00
C GLN A 109 -8.10 -6.40 2.01
N GLU A 110 -8.62 -6.09 3.20
CA GLU A 110 -9.94 -5.47 3.36
C GLU A 110 -10.00 -4.06 2.75
N LEU A 111 -8.96 -3.24 2.98
CA LEU A 111 -8.83 -1.90 2.39
C LEU A 111 -8.79 -1.95 0.86
N ARG A 112 -8.08 -2.92 0.27
CA ARG A 112 -8.02 -3.10 -1.19
C ARG A 112 -9.32 -3.63 -1.78
N ARG A 113 -10.10 -4.39 -1.00
CA ARG A 113 -11.39 -4.94 -1.44
C ARG A 113 -12.49 -3.88 -1.43
N SER A 114 -12.40 -2.88 -0.56
CA SER A 114 -13.31 -1.73 -0.58
C SER A 114 -13.05 -0.82 -1.77
N ALA A 115 -13.92 -0.87 -2.78
CA ALA A 115 -13.88 -0.01 -3.96
C ALA A 115 -14.07 1.49 -3.67
N ASP A 116 -14.55 1.83 -2.47
CA ASP A 116 -14.85 3.19 -2.02
C ASP A 116 -13.66 3.94 -1.42
N LEU A 117 -12.56 3.23 -1.13
CA LEU A 117 -11.34 3.88 -0.68
C LEU A 117 -10.45 4.17 -1.88
N PRO A 118 -9.82 5.37 -1.93
CA PRO A 118 -8.76 5.61 -2.89
C PRO A 118 -7.77 4.45 -2.83
N GLN A 119 -7.27 3.95 -3.96
CA GLN A 119 -6.12 3.04 -3.92
C GLN A 119 -4.92 3.84 -3.41
N THR A 120 -4.76 3.84 -2.10
CA THR A 120 -3.71 4.49 -1.35
C THR A 120 -2.45 3.62 -1.49
N PRO A 121 -1.34 4.18 -2.00
CA PRO A 121 -0.08 3.45 -2.05
C PRO A 121 0.42 3.07 -0.66
#